data_AF-A0A9X4SJY6-F1
#
_entry.id   AF-A0A9X4SJY6-F1
#
_cell.length_a   1.000
_cell.length_b   1.000
_cell.length_c   1.000
_cell.angle_alpha   90.00
_cell.angle_beta   90.00
_cell.angle_gamma   90.00
#
_symmetry.space_group_name_H-M   'P 1'
#
loop_
_entity.id
_entity.type
_entity.pdbx_description
1 polymer ?
#
loop_
_entity_poly.entity_id
_entity_poly.type
_entity_poly.pdbx_seq_one_letter_code
_entity_poly.pdbx_strand_id
1 'polypeptide(L)'
;MTDFINLFDDYSGFFEDNAYYVVSEYNKDSPDLTDLSTYIVERDEHENLVFKNLYEYIGPNENIHKDIVLDLRSLKIEERIEDSSGCHVNNYKVDNGTLSSDGKELIFNITPTEGSHSREFNIISITKI
;
A
#
# COMPACT_ATOMS: atom_id res chain seq x y z
N MET A 1 17.20 -12.01 -22.79
CA MET A 1 16.62 -12.79 -21.69
C MET A 1 16.40 -11.77 -20.58
N THR A 2 15.17 -11.31 -20.42
CA THR A 2 14.86 -10.23 -19.47
C THR A 2 14.79 -10.90 -18.11
N ASP A 3 15.77 -10.61 -17.24
CA ASP A 3 15.73 -11.01 -15.84
C ASP A 3 14.50 -10.33 -15.22
N PHE A 4 13.38 -11.05 -15.19
CA PHE A 4 12.29 -10.76 -14.27
C PHE A 4 12.84 -11.02 -12.89
N ILE A 5 13.48 -10.00 -12.32
CA ILE A 5 13.76 -9.95 -10.88
C ILE A 5 12.39 -10.07 -10.23
N ASN A 6 12.11 -11.23 -9.64
CA ASN A 6 10.96 -11.41 -8.78
C ASN A 6 11.18 -10.52 -7.57
N LEU A 7 10.62 -9.31 -7.59
CA LEU A 7 10.60 -8.40 -6.44
C LEU A 7 10.02 -9.06 -5.19
N PHE A 8 9.19 -10.09 -5.39
CA PHE A 8 8.73 -10.98 -4.34
C PHE A 8 9.88 -11.70 -3.61
N ASP A 9 10.90 -12.16 -4.33
CA ASP A 9 12.07 -12.83 -3.76
C ASP A 9 12.97 -11.81 -3.05
N ASP A 10 13.16 -10.62 -3.64
CA ASP A 10 14.02 -9.56 -3.10
C ASP A 10 13.48 -8.98 -1.78
N TYR A 11 12.16 -8.93 -1.59
CA TYR A 11 11.52 -8.40 -0.38
C TYR A 11 10.81 -9.46 0.47
N SER A 12 11.00 -10.75 0.16
CA SER A 12 10.40 -11.87 0.91
C SER A 12 10.69 -11.80 2.41
N GLY A 13 11.90 -11.39 2.81
CA GLY A 13 12.30 -11.21 4.21
C GLY A 13 11.84 -9.89 4.85
N PHE A 14 11.24 -8.98 4.08
CA PHE A 14 10.69 -7.75 4.62
C PHE A 14 9.28 -7.97 5.21
N PHE A 15 8.46 -8.79 4.57
CA PHE A 15 7.06 -8.98 4.98
C PHE A 15 6.88 -10.25 5.83
N GLU A 16 6.43 -10.05 7.08
CA GLU A 16 6.12 -11.10 8.03
C GLU A 16 4.60 -11.19 8.20
N ASP A 17 4.05 -12.40 8.11
CA ASP A 17 2.61 -12.63 8.23
C ASP A 17 2.12 -12.29 9.65
N ASN A 18 1.01 -11.56 9.73
CA ASN A 18 0.41 -11.01 10.95
C ASN A 18 1.29 -9.99 11.70
N ALA A 19 2.32 -9.44 11.07
CA ALA A 19 3.08 -8.34 11.62
C ALA A 19 2.43 -6.98 11.33
N TYR A 20 2.79 -5.99 12.16
CA TYR A 20 2.27 -4.64 12.09
C TYR A 20 3.21 -3.75 11.28
N TYR A 21 2.63 -2.96 10.39
CA TYR A 21 3.34 -2.00 9.57
C TYR A 21 2.65 -0.65 9.62
N VAL A 22 3.43 0.42 9.54
CA VAL A 22 2.92 1.76 9.29
C VAL A 22 3.00 2.01 7.80
N VAL A 23 1.86 2.34 7.18
CA VAL A 23 1.78 2.78 5.79
C VAL A 23 1.56 4.28 5.76
N SER A 24 2.42 4.98 5.03
CA SER A 24 2.37 6.42 4.80
C SER A 24 2.16 6.68 3.31
N GLU A 25 1.09 7.39 2.97
CA GLU A 25 0.78 7.85 1.63
C GLU A 25 0.98 9.35 1.56
N TYR A 26 1.82 9.81 0.65
CA TYR A 26 2.09 11.24 0.54
C TYR A 26 2.39 11.70 -0.88
N ASN A 27 2.35 13.01 -1.07
CA ASN A 27 2.81 13.64 -2.31
C ASN A 27 4.15 14.35 -2.08
N LYS A 28 5.21 13.90 -2.76
CA LYS A 28 6.54 14.54 -2.66
C LYS A 28 6.55 16.01 -3.14
N ASP A 29 5.64 16.35 -4.05
CA ASP A 29 5.49 17.68 -4.63
C ASP A 29 4.52 18.56 -3.80
N SER A 30 3.85 17.98 -2.81
CA SER A 30 2.91 18.66 -1.89
C SER A 30 2.96 18.01 -0.51
N PRO A 31 3.99 18.31 0.29
CA PRO A 31 4.31 17.60 1.53
C PRO A 31 3.25 17.72 2.64
N ASP A 32 2.34 18.70 2.54
CA ASP A 32 1.21 18.84 3.46
C ASP A 32 0.14 17.73 3.26
N LEU A 33 0.17 17.03 2.13
CA LEU A 33 -0.69 15.88 1.83
C LEU A 33 0.01 14.60 2.29
N THR A 34 -0.23 14.21 3.53
CA THR A 34 0.24 12.95 4.12
C THR A 34 -0.91 12.25 4.84
N ASP A 35 -1.12 10.98 4.52
CA ASP A 35 -2.02 10.06 5.20
C ASP A 35 -1.16 8.96 5.86
N LEU A 36 -1.45 8.63 7.12
CA LEU A 36 -0.65 7.70 7.91
C LEU A 36 -1.57 6.76 8.68
N SER A 37 -1.36 5.46 8.53
CA SER A 37 -2.17 4.44 9.19
C SER A 37 -1.38 3.19 9.52
N THR A 38 -1.85 2.46 10.55
CA THR A 38 -1.26 1.19 10.96
C THR A 38 -2.08 0.04 10.40
N TYR A 39 -1.39 -0.94 9.82
CA TYR A 39 -1.96 -2.09 9.14
C TYR A 39 -1.40 -3.39 9.70
N ILE A 40 -2.23 -4.44 9.71
CA ILE A 40 -1.76 -5.83 9.81
C ILE A 40 -1.57 -6.36 8.39
N VAL A 41 -0.46 -7.04 8.14
CA VAL A 41 -0.20 -7.72 6.88
C VAL A 41 -0.61 -9.17 6.93
N GLU A 42 -1.35 -9.62 5.92
CA GLU A 42 -1.66 -11.02 5.66
C GLU A 42 -1.36 -11.36 4.19
N ARG A 43 -1.32 -12.66 3.87
CA ARG A 43 -1.25 -13.14 2.49
C ARG A 43 -2.61 -13.66 2.04
N ASP A 44 -3.05 -13.26 0.85
CA ASP A 44 -4.26 -13.84 0.25
C ASP A 44 -3.99 -15.19 -0.43
N GLU A 45 -5.04 -15.82 -0.97
CA GLU A 45 -4.96 -17.10 -1.68
C GLU A 45 -4.07 -17.07 -2.95
N HIS A 46 -3.72 -15.87 -3.44
CA HIS A 46 -2.85 -15.64 -4.58
C HIS A 46 -1.43 -15.22 -4.17
N GLU A 47 -1.12 -15.25 -2.87
CA GLU A 47 0.14 -14.80 -2.25
C GLU A 47 0.36 -13.28 -2.34
N ASN A 48 -0.69 -12.47 -2.60
CA ASN A 48 -0.59 -11.02 -2.51
C ASN A 48 -0.53 -10.58 -1.06
N LEU A 49 0.17 -9.48 -0.79
CA LEU A 49 0.22 -8.87 0.54
C LEU A 49 -1.01 -8.00 0.72
N VAL A 50 -1.82 -8.33 1.72
CA VAL A 50 -3.02 -7.57 2.09
C VAL A 50 -2.74 -6.85 3.40
N PHE A 51 -2.68 -5.53 3.33
CA PHE A 51 -2.59 -4.64 4.46
C PHE A 51 -4.02 -4.29 4.88
N LYS A 52 -4.46 -4.85 6.02
CA LYS A 52 -5.77 -4.57 6.61
C LYS A 52 -5.65 -3.46 7.65
N ASN A 53 -6.39 -2.37 7.47
CA ASN A 53 -6.31 -1.27 8.43
C ASN A 53 -6.92 -1.70 9.77
N LEU A 54 -6.21 -1.40 10.86
CA LEU A 54 -6.65 -1.71 12.22
C LEU A 54 -7.73 -0.76 12.74
N TYR A 55 -7.79 0.43 12.15
CA TYR A 55 -8.61 1.54 12.59
C TYR A 55 -9.58 1.89 11.48
N GLU A 56 -10.86 1.56 11.66
CA GLU A 56 -11.92 2.28 10.96
C GLU A 56 -11.69 3.77 11.24
N TYR A 57 -11.51 4.59 10.22
CA TYR A 57 -11.50 6.03 10.43
C TYR A 57 -12.93 6.41 10.80
N ILE A 58 -13.18 6.62 12.09
CA ILE A 58 -14.48 7.06 12.61
C ILE A 58 -14.59 8.56 12.34
N GLY A 59 -14.97 8.90 11.12
CA GLY A 59 -15.43 10.25 10.80
C GLY A 59 -16.74 10.53 11.53
N PRO A 60 -17.16 11.80 11.66
CA PRO A 60 -18.39 12.16 12.35
C PRO A 60 -19.67 11.50 11.81
N ASN A 61 -19.62 10.86 10.62
CA ASN A 61 -20.76 10.16 10.05
C ASN A 61 -20.53 8.71 9.60
N GLU A 62 -19.33 8.11 9.61
CA GLU A 62 -19.17 6.69 9.22
C GLU A 62 -17.82 6.08 9.61
N ASN A 63 -17.85 4.75 9.73
CA ASN A 63 -16.66 3.90 9.72
C ASN A 63 -16.15 3.79 8.28
N ILE A 64 -14.93 4.28 8.02
CA ILE A 64 -14.24 4.03 6.75
C ILE A 64 -13.28 2.87 6.95
N HIS A 65 -13.51 1.77 6.24
CA HIS A 65 -12.59 0.63 6.18
C HIS A 65 -11.69 0.77 4.95
N LYS A 66 -10.38 0.58 5.11
CA LYS A 66 -9.42 0.70 4.01
C LYS A 66 -8.47 -0.49 4.00
N ASP A 67 -8.45 -1.23 2.90
CA ASP A 67 -7.46 -2.26 2.65
C ASP A 67 -6.53 -1.86 1.51
N ILE A 68 -5.26 -2.24 1.61
CA ILE A 68 -4.28 -2.07 0.54
C ILE A 68 -3.79 -3.47 0.14
N VAL A 69 -3.98 -3.85 -1.10
CA VAL A 69 -3.47 -5.10 -1.68
C VAL A 69 -2.27 -4.77 -2.55
N LEU A 70 -1.10 -5.29 -2.19
CA LEU A 70 0.14 -5.14 -2.93
C LEU A 70 0.48 -6.45 -3.65
N ASP A 71 0.41 -6.42 -4.98
CA ASP A 71 0.91 -7.48 -5.85
C ASP A 71 2.33 -7.12 -6.30
N LEU A 72 3.31 -7.68 -5.61
CA LEU A 72 4.74 -7.51 -5.92
C LEU A 72 5.16 -8.19 -7.24
N ARG A 73 4.38 -9.12 -7.78
CA ARG A 73 4.69 -9.81 -9.05
C ARG A 73 4.29 -8.96 -10.24
N SER A 74 3.14 -8.29 -10.15
CA SER A 74 2.65 -7.43 -11.23
C SER A 74 2.93 -5.94 -11.04
N LEU A 75 3.55 -5.56 -9.93
CA LEU A 75 3.87 -4.18 -9.54
C LEU A 75 2.63 -3.30 -9.56
N LYS A 76 1.62 -3.77 -8.83
CA LYS A 76 0.34 -3.10 -8.68
C LYS A 76 -0.05 -2.99 -7.22
N ILE A 77 -0.69 -1.88 -6.90
CA ILE A 77 -1.41 -1.67 -5.67
C ILE A 77 -2.88 -1.49 -6.00
N GLU A 78 -3.73 -2.18 -5.25
CA GLU A 78 -5.17 -1.97 -5.23
C GLU A 78 -5.56 -1.48 -3.84
N GLU A 79 -6.12 -0.28 -3.76
CA GLU A 79 -6.66 0.32 -2.54
C GLU A 79 -8.19 0.17 -2.56
N ARG A 80 -8.73 -0.53 -1.56
CA ARG A 80 -10.17 -0.74 -1.39
C ARG A 80 -10.63 0.11 -0.22
N ILE A 81 -11.55 1.03 -0.46
CA ILE A 81 -12.11 1.92 0.55
C ILE A 81 -13.61 1.65 0.64
N GLU A 82 -14.08 1.27 1.80
CA GLU A 82 -15.49 1.05 2.08
C GLU A 82 -15.99 2.11 3.05
N ASP A 83 -17.03 2.85 2.65
CA ASP A 83 -17.74 3.85 3.43
C ASP A 83 -19.28 3.69 3.26
N SER A 84 -20.13 4.57 3.79
CA SER A 84 -21.60 4.40 3.59
C SER A 84 -22.05 4.52 2.14
N SER A 85 -21.27 5.19 1.30
CA SER A 85 -21.61 5.43 -0.09
C SER A 85 -21.29 4.21 -0.96
N GLY A 86 -20.45 3.30 -0.46
CA GLY A 86 -20.16 2.00 -1.05
C GLY A 86 -18.68 1.64 -0.98
N CYS A 87 -18.29 0.71 -1.85
CA CYS A 87 -16.90 0.27 -2.01
C CYS A 87 -16.28 0.96 -3.22
N HIS A 88 -15.21 1.71 -2.99
CA HIS A 88 -14.40 2.40 -3.98
C HIS A 88 -13.08 1.67 -4.14
N VAL A 89 -12.63 1.49 -5.38
CA VAL A 89 -11.37 0.81 -5.69
C VAL A 89 -10.48 1.74 -6.48
N ASN A 90 -9.29 2.03 -5.95
CA ASN A 90 -8.24 2.74 -6.65
C ASN A 90 -7.12 1.78 -7.01
N ASN A 91 -6.68 1.85 -8.25
CA ASN A 91 -5.60 1.04 -8.76
C ASN A 91 -4.39 1.91 -9.11
N TYR A 92 -3.21 1.43 -8.73
CA TYR A 92 -1.95 2.11 -8.96
C TYR A 92 -0.93 1.12 -9.53
N LYS A 93 -0.11 1.60 -10.47
CA LYS A 93 1.16 0.95 -10.79
C LYS A 93 2.20 1.43 -9.81
N VAL A 94 3.11 0.56 -9.43
CA VAL A 94 4.28 0.91 -8.63
C VAL A 94 5.57 0.68 -9.39
N ASP A 95 6.62 1.37 -8.98
CA ASP A 95 7.97 1.05 -9.38
C ASP A 95 8.51 -0.18 -8.63
N ASN A 96 9.79 -0.47 -8.79
CA ASN A 96 10.43 -1.60 -8.12
C ASN A 96 10.61 -1.41 -6.60
N GLY A 97 10.18 -0.28 -6.05
CA GLY A 97 10.41 0.05 -4.66
C GLY A 97 11.89 0.33 -4.33
N THR A 98 12.13 0.89 -3.15
CA THR A 98 13.46 1.13 -2.60
C THR A 98 13.44 0.79 -1.12
N LEU A 99 14.28 -0.15 -0.70
CA LEU A 99 14.46 -0.50 0.69
C LEU A 99 15.48 0.44 1.33
N SER A 100 15.15 0.99 2.50
CA SER A 100 16.04 1.81 3.29
C SER A 100 17.30 1.06 3.71
N SER A 101 18.40 1.77 3.94
CA SER A 101 19.68 1.16 4.31
C SER A 101 19.65 0.39 5.63
N ASP A 102 18.73 0.73 6.53
CA ASP A 102 18.50 0.03 7.79
C ASP A 102 17.48 -1.12 7.68
N GLY A 103 16.92 -1.34 6.48
CA GLY A 103 16.00 -2.43 6.18
C GLY A 103 14.61 -2.30 6.83
N LYS A 104 14.25 -1.10 7.32
CA LYS A 104 13.01 -0.86 8.05
C LYS A 104 11.90 -0.25 7.22
N GLU A 105 12.22 0.44 6.13
CA GLU A 105 11.27 1.18 5.32
C GLU A 105 11.39 0.77 3.85
N LEU A 106 10.26 0.46 3.22
CA LEU A 106 10.15 0.17 1.80
C LEU A 106 9.29 1.24 1.13
N ILE A 107 9.85 1.94 0.15
CA ILE A 107 9.22 3.10 -0.49
C ILE A 107 8.91 2.78 -1.94
N PHE A 108 7.68 3.02 -2.38
CA PHE A 108 7.22 2.87 -3.75
C PHE A 108 6.78 4.21 -4.33
N ASN A 109 7.19 4.50 -5.57
CA ASN A 109 6.51 5.53 -6.36
C ASN A 109 5.26 4.94 -6.99
N ILE A 110 4.11 5.60 -6.80
CA ILE A 110 2.82 5.14 -7.33
C ILE A 110 2.34 6.02 -8.48
N THR A 111 1.68 5.41 -9.46
CA THR A 111 1.05 6.10 -10.58
C THR A 111 -0.39 5.58 -10.74
N PRO A 112 -1.42 6.43 -10.64
CA PRO A 112 -2.81 6.01 -10.83
C PRO A 112 -3.02 5.38 -12.21
N THR A 113 -3.81 4.31 -12.26
CA THR A 113 -4.27 3.74 -13.53
C THR A 113 -5.58 4.37 -14.00
N GLU A 114 -5.93 4.18 -15.28
CA GLU A 114 -7.21 4.64 -15.82
C GLU A 114 -8.39 4.11 -14.99
N GLY A 115 -9.31 5.00 -14.62
CA GLY A 115 -10.49 4.68 -13.81
C GLY A 115 -10.32 4.83 -12.30
N SER A 116 -9.10 5.10 -11.80
CA SER A 116 -8.89 5.42 -10.38
C SER A 116 -9.37 6.83 -10.05
N HIS A 117 -10.06 7.00 -8.93
CA HIS A 117 -10.29 8.31 -8.35
C HIS A 117 -8.95 8.78 -7.80
N SER A 118 -8.16 9.46 -8.64
CA SER A 118 -6.79 9.85 -8.31
C SER A 118 -6.75 10.55 -6.96
N ARG A 119 -6.26 9.86 -5.92
CA ARG A 119 -5.79 10.53 -4.71
C ARG A 119 -4.55 11.31 -5.12
N GLU A 120 -4.36 12.49 -4.54
CA GLU A 120 -3.23 13.37 -4.88
C GLU A 120 -1.86 12.80 -4.41
N PHE A 121 -1.77 11.53 -4.05
CA PHE A 121 -0.56 10.86 -3.59
C PHE A 121 0.26 10.27 -4.74
N ASN A 122 1.58 10.32 -4.60
CA ASN A 122 2.52 9.73 -5.56
C ASN A 122 3.58 8.84 -4.90
N ILE A 123 3.55 8.68 -3.57
CA ILE A 123 4.41 7.77 -2.82
C ILE A 123 3.57 6.94 -1.85
N ILE A 124 3.92 5.65 -1.72
CA ILE A 124 3.57 4.79 -0.59
C ILE A 124 4.86 4.36 0.11
N SER A 125 4.98 4.63 1.41
CA SER A 125 6.05 4.13 2.27
C SER A 125 5.49 3.14 3.28
N ILE A 126 6.17 2.01 3.46
CA ILE A 126 5.79 0.93 4.36
C ILE A 126 6.92 0.72 5.37
N THR A 127 6.65 0.95 6.64
CA THR A 127 7.65 0.90 7.72
C THR A 127 7.35 -0.23 8.71
N LYS A 128 8.37 -1.03 9.03
CA LYS A 128 8.35 -2.01 10.13
C LYS A 128 8.31 -1.30 11.49
N ILE A 129 7.43 -1.76 12.38
CA ILE A 129 7.32 -1.28 13.78
C ILE A 129 8.26 -2.07 14.70
#